data_AF-A0A392MCS4-F1
#
_entry.id   AF-A0A392MCS4-F1
#
_cell.length_a   1.000
_cell.length_b   1.000
_cell.length_c   1.000
_cell.angle_alpha   90.00
_cell.angle_beta   90.00
_cell.angle_gamma   90.00
#
_symmetry.space_group_name_H-M   'P 1'
#
loop_
_entity.id
_entity.type
_entity.pdbx_description
1 polymer ?
#
loop_
_entity_poly.entity_id
_entity_poly.type
_entity_poly.pdbx_seq_one_letter_code
_entity_poly.pdbx_strand_id
1 'polypeptide(L)'
;MDQSLQTPEQQQWLHKFLGYDFVIEYKPGKENLAADALSRLMTLSWSEPQSQFIQQVKAGLKDDTQWSHIIQKCMAQGNSYLQYHFRDGLLYWKQRIVIPQHNNLVKQVLYEYHTSPIGGHAGFTRTLARIKS
;
A
#
# COMPACT_ATOMS: atom_id res chain seq x y z
N MET A 1 -2.74 39.22 -28.71
CA MET A 1 -1.47 38.46 -28.69
C MET A 1 -1.83 37.03 -29.02
N ASP A 2 -1.43 36.54 -30.20
CA ASP A 2 -1.77 35.21 -30.69
C ASP A 2 -0.65 34.22 -30.35
N GLN A 3 -0.78 33.54 -29.22
CA GLN A 3 0.15 32.49 -28.83
C GLN A 3 -0.36 31.14 -29.38
N SER A 4 0.25 30.65 -30.46
CA SER A 4 -0.13 29.36 -31.05
C SER A 4 0.45 28.19 -30.25
N LEU A 5 -0.40 27.20 -29.92
CA LEU A 5 0.00 25.96 -29.26
C LEU A 5 0.40 24.94 -30.34
N GLN A 6 1.70 24.71 -30.51
CA GLN A 6 2.23 23.93 -31.63
C GLN A 6 2.54 22.47 -31.28
N THR A 7 2.69 22.16 -29.98
CA THR A 7 3.09 20.82 -29.52
C THR A 7 1.95 20.09 -28.80
N PRO A 8 1.85 18.76 -28.91
CA PRO A 8 0.88 17.96 -28.17
C PRO A 8 0.94 18.18 -26.66
N GLU A 9 2.14 18.38 -26.12
CA GLU A 9 2.35 18.65 -24.69
C GLU A 9 1.72 20.00 -24.31
N GLN A 10 1.93 21.05 -25.09
CA GLN A 10 1.29 22.35 -24.84
C GLN A 10 -0.24 22.26 -24.87
N GLN A 11 -0.80 21.43 -25.76
CA GLN A 11 -2.25 21.17 -25.82
C GLN A 11 -2.74 20.42 -24.58
N GLN A 12 -1.98 19.45 -24.09
CA GLN A 12 -2.32 18.69 -22.88
C GLN A 12 -2.44 19.58 -21.65
N TRP A 13 -1.56 20.57 -21.49
CA TRP A 13 -1.57 21.47 -20.33
C TRP A 13 -2.58 22.63 -20.43
N LEU A 14 -3.23 22.81 -21.58
CA LEU A 14 -4.13 23.93 -21.84
C LEU A 14 -5.26 24.06 -20.80
N HIS A 15 -5.89 22.94 -20.43
CA HIS A 15 -6.97 22.91 -19.44
C HIS A 15 -6.55 23.43 -18.06
N LYS A 16 -5.26 23.30 -17.71
CA LYS A 16 -4.71 23.79 -16.45
C LYS A 16 -4.47 25.30 -16.46
N PHE A 17 -4.18 25.85 -17.63
CA PHE A 17 -3.87 27.28 -17.79
C PHE A 17 -5.08 28.12 -18.21
N LEU A 18 -6.18 27.48 -18.63
CA LEU A 18 -7.47 28.10 -18.87
C LEU A 18 -7.95 28.84 -17.60
N GLY A 19 -7.84 30.16 -17.59
CA GLY A 19 -8.19 31.04 -16.47
C GLY A 19 -7.04 31.90 -15.92
N TYR A 20 -5.82 31.74 -16.44
CA TYR A 20 -4.67 32.58 -16.10
C TYR A 20 -4.24 33.41 -17.31
N ASP A 21 -3.66 34.59 -17.05
CA ASP A 21 -2.88 35.31 -18.04
C ASP A 21 -1.46 34.71 -18.05
N PHE A 22 -1.09 34.02 -19.13
CA PHE A 22 0.21 33.33 -19.23
C PHE A 22 0.86 33.54 -20.59
N VAL A 23 2.19 33.37 -20.63
CA VAL A 23 3.00 33.34 -21.85
C VAL A 23 3.88 32.09 -21.79
N ILE A 24 3.94 31.31 -22.88
CA ILE A 24 4.86 30.16 -22.99
C ILE A 24 6.15 30.63 -23.65
N GLU A 25 7.25 30.56 -22.90
CA GLU A 25 8.59 30.89 -23.38
C GLU A 25 9.50 29.66 -23.34
N TYR A 26 10.25 29.42 -24.41
CA TYR A 26 11.29 28.39 -24.41
C TYR A 26 12.53 28.89 -23.66
N LYS A 27 12.97 28.14 -22.65
CA LYS A 27 14.25 28.37 -21.95
C LYS A 27 15.26 27.29 -22.34
N PRO A 28 16.38 27.66 -23.01
CA PRO A 28 17.46 26.72 -23.32
C PRO A 28 18.01 26.05 -22.06
N GLY A 29 18.38 24.76 -22.17
CA GLY A 29 18.81 23.96 -21.01
C GLY A 29 19.97 24.55 -20.21
N LYS A 30 20.91 25.25 -20.85
CA LYS A 30 22.04 25.94 -20.19
C LYS A 30 21.60 27.06 -19.23
N GLU A 31 20.44 27.65 -19.48
CA GLU A 31 19.86 28.72 -18.66
C GLU A 31 18.81 28.19 -17.68
N ASN A 32 18.31 26.97 -17.90
CA ASN A 32 17.36 26.29 -17.01
C ASN A 32 18.09 25.55 -15.88
N LEU A 33 18.96 26.27 -15.17
CA LEU A 33 19.80 25.72 -14.09
C LEU A 33 18.99 25.04 -12.99
N ALA A 34 17.76 25.50 -12.71
CA ALA A 34 16.87 24.90 -11.72
C ALA A 34 16.35 23.53 -12.17
N ALA A 35 15.90 23.39 -13.42
CA ALA A 35 15.48 22.09 -13.95
C ALA A 35 16.66 21.15 -14.13
N ASP A 36 17.82 21.66 -14.56
CA ASP A 36 19.07 20.89 -14.66
C ASP A 36 19.49 20.36 -13.26
N ALA A 37 19.48 21.22 -12.23
CA ALA A 37 19.76 20.83 -10.85
C ALA A 37 18.76 19.80 -10.31
N LEU A 38 17.45 19.98 -10.55
CA LEU A 38 16.41 19.03 -10.13
C LEU A 38 16.51 17.69 -10.88
N SER A 39 16.87 17.69 -12.17
CA SER A 39 17.07 16.46 -12.94
C SER A 39 18.32 15.68 -12.49
N ARG A 40 19.31 16.37 -11.92
CA ARG A 40 20.55 15.79 -11.39
C ARG A 40 20.45 15.43 -9.90
N LEU A 41 19.51 16.01 -9.17
CA LEU A 41 19.20 15.66 -7.79
C LEU A 41 18.40 14.36 -7.77
N MET A 42 19.11 13.25 -7.61
CA MET A 42 18.55 11.95 -7.23
C MET A 42 18.11 12.00 -5.75
N THR A 43 17.15 12.86 -5.40
CA THR A 43 16.40 12.70 -4.13
C THR A 43 15.44 11.54 -4.28
N LEU A 44 15.98 10.32 -4.35
CA LEU A 44 15.21 9.09 -4.22
C LEU A 44 14.86 8.89 -2.74
N SER A 45 13.98 9.73 -2.20
CA SER A 45 13.35 9.43 -0.92
C SER A 45 12.27 8.38 -1.16
N TRP A 46 12.56 7.13 -0.79
CA TRP A 46 11.58 6.05 -0.81
C TRP A 46 10.84 6.02 0.52
N SER A 47 9.54 6.28 0.51
CA SER A 47 8.66 6.07 1.66
C SER A 47 7.89 4.77 1.48
N GLU A 48 7.93 3.90 2.49
CA GLU A 48 7.11 2.68 2.53
C GLU A 48 6.06 2.80 3.65
N PRO A 49 4.78 2.46 3.40
CA PRO A 49 3.78 2.43 4.44
C PRO A 49 4.08 1.31 5.44
N GLN A 50 4.23 1.66 6.72
CA GLN A 50 4.32 0.67 7.79
C GLN A 50 2.96 0.44 8.44
N SER A 51 2.40 -0.76 8.24
CA SER A 51 1.15 -1.16 8.88
C SER A 51 1.41 -1.63 10.31
N GLN A 52 0.90 -0.88 11.30
CA GLN A 52 0.92 -1.28 12.70
C GLN A 52 0.16 -2.60 12.93
N PHE A 53 -0.93 -2.83 12.20
CA PHE A 53 -1.72 -4.07 12.30
C PHE A 53 -0.87 -5.30 11.93
N ILE A 54 -0.09 -5.22 10.84
CA ILE A 54 0.81 -6.30 10.43
C ILE A 54 1.88 -6.56 11.50
N GLN A 55 2.43 -5.51 12.11
CA GLN A 55 3.39 -5.65 13.21
C GLN A 55 2.76 -6.38 14.42
N GLN A 56 1.51 -6.06 14.77
CA GLN A 56 0.78 -6.72 15.86
C GLN A 56 0.48 -8.19 15.54
N VAL A 57 0.13 -8.52 14.30
CA VAL A 57 -0.04 -9.92 13.86
C VAL A 57 1.27 -10.69 14.00
N LYS A 58 2.40 -10.12 13.56
CA LYS A 58 3.73 -10.74 13.71
C LYS A 58 4.09 -10.98 15.18
N ALA A 59 3.76 -10.04 16.07
CA ALA A 59 3.98 -10.20 17.51
C ALA A 59 3.08 -11.32 18.08
N GLY A 60 1.78 -11.30 17.78
CA GLY A 60 0.85 -12.30 18.27
C GLY A 60 1.16 -13.73 17.81
N LEU A 61 1.75 -13.91 16.62
CA LEU A 61 2.18 -15.23 16.14
C LEU A 61 3.39 -15.78 16.92
N LYS A 62 4.20 -14.93 17.54
CA LYS A 62 5.35 -15.36 18.38
C LYS A 62 4.90 -15.82 19.77
N ASP A 63 3.88 -15.17 20.31
CA ASP A 63 3.38 -15.45 21.66
C ASP A 63 2.48 -16.69 21.72
N ASP A 64 1.85 -17.05 20.60
CA ASP A 64 0.89 -18.15 20.51
C ASP A 64 1.59 -19.52 20.37
N THR A 65 1.45 -20.35 21.41
CA THR A 65 2.02 -21.70 21.46
C THR A 65 1.44 -22.65 20.42
N GLN A 66 0.25 -22.39 19.89
CA GLN A 66 -0.34 -23.22 18.84
C GLN A 66 0.33 -22.96 17.49
N TRP A 67 0.54 -21.69 17.14
CA TRP A 67 1.14 -21.31 15.86
C TRP A 67 2.64 -21.57 15.83
N SER A 68 3.32 -21.48 16.97
CA SER A 68 4.77 -21.73 17.06
C SER A 68 5.16 -23.13 16.54
N HIS A 69 4.39 -24.17 16.86
CA HIS A 69 4.61 -25.53 16.36
C HIS A 69 4.47 -25.63 14.84
N ILE A 70 3.48 -24.96 14.26
CA ILE A 70 3.26 -24.94 12.81
C ILE A 70 4.39 -24.17 12.11
N ILE A 71 4.79 -23.03 12.68
CA ILE A 71 5.90 -22.21 12.16
C ILE A 71 7.20 -23.02 12.16
N GLN A 72 7.51 -23.74 13.24
CA GLN A 72 8.70 -24.61 13.31
C GLN A 72 8.68 -25.70 12.24
N LYS A 73 7.53 -26.34 12.02
CA LYS A 73 7.38 -27.35 10.95
C LYS A 73 7.53 -26.74 9.56
N CYS A 74 6.98 -25.54 9.32
CA CYS A 74 7.20 -24.81 8.08
C CYS A 74 8.69 -24.55 7.87
N MET A 75 9.40 -24.02 8.88
CA MET A 75 10.83 -23.73 8.78
C MET A 75 11.67 -24.99 8.49
N ALA A 76 11.31 -26.13 9.09
CA ALA A 76 12.00 -27.40 8.85
C ALA A 76 11.81 -27.95 7.41
N GLN A 77 10.70 -27.59 6.75
CA GLN A 77 10.32 -28.08 5.42
C GLN A 77 10.42 -26.97 4.35
N GLY A 78 11.40 -26.09 4.46
CA GLY A 78 11.65 -25.06 3.44
C GLY A 78 10.55 -23.99 3.39
N ASN A 79 10.08 -23.54 4.55
CA ASN A 79 9.01 -22.55 4.76
C ASN A 79 7.60 -22.98 4.34
N SER A 80 7.36 -24.28 4.13
CA SER A 80 6.06 -24.82 3.76
C SER A 80 5.72 -26.07 4.58
N TYR A 81 4.51 -26.16 5.10
CA TYR A 81 4.02 -27.37 5.78
C TYR A 81 2.52 -27.54 5.51
N LEU A 82 2.12 -28.65 4.88
CA LEU A 82 0.74 -28.89 4.43
C LEU A 82 0.22 -27.75 3.55
N GLN A 83 -0.76 -26.97 4.04
CA GLN A 83 -1.37 -25.82 3.38
C GLN A 83 -0.89 -24.48 3.97
N TYR A 84 0.13 -24.55 4.84
CA TYR A 84 0.72 -23.41 5.50
C TYR A 84 2.04 -23.00 4.86
N HIS A 85 2.25 -21.69 4.75
CA HIS A 85 3.49 -21.08 4.28
C HIS A 85 3.94 -20.01 5.25
N PHE A 86 5.22 -20.00 5.62
CA PHE A 86 5.79 -18.98 6.49
C PHE A 86 6.70 -18.05 5.68
N ARG A 87 6.38 -16.76 5.62
CA ARG A 87 7.17 -15.75 4.89
C ARG A 87 7.12 -14.42 5.61
N ASP A 88 8.25 -13.71 5.65
CA ASP A 88 8.38 -12.36 6.22
C ASP A 88 7.85 -12.20 7.66
N GLY A 89 7.92 -13.28 8.45
CA GLY A 89 7.40 -13.30 9.83
C GLY A 89 5.89 -13.51 9.94
N LEU A 90 5.21 -13.83 8.84
CA LEU A 90 3.78 -14.08 8.77
C LEU A 90 3.51 -15.54 8.38
N LEU A 91 2.48 -16.11 9.00
CA LEU A 91 1.96 -17.42 8.65
C LEU A 91 0.76 -17.26 7.70
N TYR A 92 0.78 -17.99 6.60
CA TYR A 92 -0.30 -18.01 5.62
C TYR A 92 -0.93 -19.40 5.57
N TRP A 93 -2.25 -19.48 5.48
CA TRP A 93 -2.99 -20.69 5.14
C TRP A 93 -3.74 -20.49 3.83
N LYS A 94 -3.46 -21.31 2.82
CA LYS A 94 -4.05 -21.16 1.47
C LYS A 94 -3.99 -19.72 0.96
N GLN A 95 -2.81 -19.10 1.04
CA GLN A 95 -2.51 -17.72 0.64
C GLN A 95 -3.17 -16.60 1.48
N ARG A 96 -3.86 -16.93 2.58
CA ARG A 96 -4.48 -15.96 3.49
C ARG A 96 -3.68 -15.84 4.78
N ILE A 97 -3.54 -14.64 5.33
CA ILE A 97 -2.82 -14.42 6.58
C ILE A 97 -3.59 -15.09 7.74
N VAL A 98 -2.87 -15.85 8.56
CA VAL A 98 -3.39 -16.39 9.81
C VAL A 98 -3.40 -15.28 10.85
N ILE A 99 -4.57 -15.00 11.42
CA ILE A 99 -4.73 -14.03 12.49
C ILE A 99 -4.74 -14.79 13.82
N PRO A 100 -3.77 -14.56 14.72
CA PRO A 100 -3.77 -15.20 16.04
C PRO A 100 -4.98 -14.73 16.86
N GLN A 101 -5.52 -15.61 17.70
CA GLN A 101 -6.74 -15.31 18.47
C GLN A 101 -6.47 -14.34 19.63
N HIS A 102 -5.24 -14.33 20.13
CA HIS A 102 -4.78 -13.42 21.17
C HIS A 102 -4.67 -11.97 20.62
N ASN A 103 -4.75 -10.97 21.50
CA ASN A 103 -4.59 -9.54 21.19
C ASN A 103 -5.75 -8.84 20.44
N ASN A 104 -6.97 -9.38 20.46
CA ASN A 104 -8.17 -8.75 19.87
C ASN A 104 -8.06 -8.42 18.35
N LEU A 105 -7.09 -8.97 17.62
CA LEU A 105 -6.85 -8.69 16.21
C LEU A 105 -8.07 -9.05 15.34
N VAL A 106 -8.71 -10.17 15.63
CA VAL A 106 -9.95 -10.59 14.97
C VAL A 106 -11.05 -9.52 15.15
N LYS A 107 -11.16 -8.93 16.34
CA LYS A 107 -12.14 -7.87 16.61
C LYS A 107 -11.82 -6.59 15.83
N GLN A 108 -10.54 -6.25 15.68
CA GLN A 108 -10.13 -5.09 14.87
C GLN A 108 -10.48 -5.29 13.40
N VAL A 109 -10.23 -6.48 12.84
CA VAL A 109 -10.65 -6.80 11.46
C VAL A 109 -12.17 -6.70 11.34
N LEU A 110 -12.92 -7.28 12.27
CA LEU A 110 -14.38 -7.19 12.24
C LEU A 110 -14.86 -5.74 12.34
N TYR A 111 -14.26 -4.93 13.23
CA TYR A 111 -14.58 -3.51 13.37
C TYR A 111 -14.32 -2.75 12.07
N GLU A 112 -13.18 -2.96 11.43
CA GLU A 112 -12.81 -2.22 10.22
C GLU A 112 -13.73 -2.53 9.04
N TYR A 113 -14.17 -3.78 8.91
CA TYR A 113 -15.01 -4.21 7.81
C TYR A 113 -16.52 -4.05 8.05
N HIS A 114 -16.91 -3.77 9.30
CA HIS A 114 -18.31 -3.59 9.71
C HIS A 114 -18.61 -2.19 10.24
N THR A 115 -17.92 -1.78 11.31
CA THR A 115 -18.30 -0.63 12.14
C THR A 115 -17.62 0.68 11.70
N SER A 116 -16.46 0.60 11.03
CA SER A 116 -15.79 1.80 10.52
C SER A 116 -16.65 2.53 9.47
N PRO A 117 -16.39 3.82 9.20
CA PRO A 117 -17.04 4.54 8.10
C PRO A 117 -16.89 3.83 6.74
N ILE A 118 -15.77 3.13 6.52
CA ILE A 118 -15.51 2.34 5.31
C ILE A 118 -16.34 1.04 5.31
N GLY A 119 -16.48 0.40 6.48
CA GLY A 119 -17.30 -0.79 6.70
C GLY A 119 -18.79 -0.53 6.50
N GLY A 120 -19.29 0.66 6.84
CA GLY A 120 -20.64 1.12 6.51
C GLY A 120 -21.76 0.30 7.13
N HIS A 121 -21.52 -0.35 8.29
CA HIS A 121 -22.47 -1.17 9.05
C HIS A 121 -23.19 -2.23 8.23
N ALA A 122 -22.46 -2.82 7.29
CA ALA A 122 -23.00 -3.86 6.43
C ALA A 122 -23.40 -5.10 7.24
N GLY A 123 -24.56 -5.69 6.93
CA GLY A 123 -25.00 -6.94 7.58
C GLY A 123 -23.98 -8.08 7.44
N PHE A 124 -24.18 -9.13 8.24
CA PHE A 124 -23.24 -10.25 8.39
C PHE A 124 -22.71 -10.82 7.06
N THR A 125 -23.60 -11.12 6.12
CA THR A 125 -23.23 -11.76 4.84
C THR A 125 -22.27 -10.90 4.03
N ARG A 126 -22.53 -9.59 3.96
CA ARG A 126 -21.73 -8.63 3.21
C ARG A 126 -20.39 -8.35 3.90
N THR A 127 -20.38 -8.24 5.23
CA THR A 127 -19.13 -8.11 6.01
C THR A 127 -18.24 -9.34 5.82
N LEU A 128 -18.80 -10.55 5.93
CA LEU A 128 -18.05 -11.78 5.73
C LEU A 128 -17.53 -11.93 4.30
N ALA A 129 -18.31 -11.52 3.29
CA ALA A 129 -17.86 -11.54 1.90
C ALA A 129 -16.63 -10.63 1.67
N ARG A 130 -16.60 -9.45 2.29
CA ARG A 130 -15.46 -8.51 2.21
C ARG A 130 -14.20 -9.00 2.94
N ILE A 131 -14.35 -9.75 4.02
CA ILE A 131 -13.21 -10.37 4.71
C ILE A 131 -12.70 -11.59 3.92
N LYS A 132 -13.58 -12.26 3.19
CA LYS A 132 -13.24 -13.47 2.41
C LYS A 132 -12.65 -13.17 1.03
N SER A 133 -12.90 -12.01 0.44
CA SER A 133 -12.36 -11.61 -0.87
C SER A 133 -10.86 -11.46 -0.81
#